data_AF-U6D159-F1
#
_entry.id   AF-U6D159-F1
#
_cell.length_a   1.000
_cell.length_b   1.000
_cell.length_c   1.000
_cell.angle_alpha   90.00
_cell.angle_beta   90.00
_cell.angle_gamma   90.00
#
_symmetry.space_group_name_H-M   'P 1'
#
loop_
_entity.id
_entity.type
_entity.pdbx_description
1 polymer ?
#
loop_
_entity_poly.entity_id
_entity_poly.type
_entity_poly.pdbx_seq_one_letter_code
_entity_poly.pdbx_strand_id
1 'polypeptide(L)'
;MAAATIVHDTSEAVELCPPYGLYLKPITKMTISVALPQLKQPGKSISNWEVMERLKGMVHNHQFSTLRISKSTMDFIRFEGEVENKSLVKSFLACLDGKTIKLSGFSDILKVRAAEFKIDFPTRHDWDSFFRDAKDMNETLPGERPDTIHLEGLPCRWFALKESGSEKPSEEVLVKVFEKFGEIRNVDIPMRDPYREEMTGRNFHTFSFGGHLNFEAYVQYREYVGFIQAMSALRGMKLMYKGEDGKAVACNIKVSFDSTKHLSDASIKKRQLERQKLQELEQQREEQKRREKEAEERQRAEERKQKQLEEL
;
A
#
# COMPACT_ATOMS: atom_id res chain seq x y z
N MET A 1 -5.59 -1.92 4.79
CA MET A 1 -4.22 -1.40 5.03
C MET A 1 -4.28 -0.30 6.09
N ALA A 2 -3.20 -0.08 6.84
CA ALA A 2 -3.20 0.82 7.99
C ALA A 2 -3.16 2.30 7.57
N ALA A 3 -3.93 3.14 8.27
CA ALA A 3 -3.87 4.59 8.15
C ALA A 3 -2.47 5.12 8.52
N ALA A 4 -2.12 6.31 8.03
CA ALA A 4 -0.89 6.97 8.41
C ALA A 4 -0.85 7.20 9.93
N THR A 5 0.27 6.88 10.57
CA THR A 5 0.49 7.04 12.01
C THR A 5 1.42 8.22 12.27
N ILE A 6 1.19 8.93 13.37
CA ILE A 6 2.07 10.03 13.80
C ILE A 6 3.45 9.44 14.13
N VAL A 7 4.50 10.16 13.73
CA VAL A 7 5.90 9.85 14.03
C VAL A 7 6.42 10.93 14.97
N HIS A 8 6.89 10.53 16.16
CA HIS A 8 7.42 11.46 17.15
C HIS A 8 8.94 11.64 16.99
N ASP A 9 9.64 10.59 16.56
CA ASP A 9 11.07 10.60 16.29
C ASP A 9 11.37 10.36 14.80
N THR A 10 11.97 11.37 14.17
CA THR A 10 12.36 11.37 12.76
C THR A 10 13.88 11.23 12.53
N SER A 11 14.65 10.92 13.57
CA SER A 11 16.13 10.84 13.52
C SER A 11 16.66 9.80 12.53
N GLU A 12 16.01 8.65 12.42
CA GLU A 12 16.39 7.59 11.48
C GLU A 12 15.79 7.78 10.07
N ALA A 13 15.13 8.90 9.79
CA ALA A 13 14.52 9.15 8.49
C ALA A 13 15.58 9.46 7.43
N VAL A 14 15.44 8.81 6.27
CA VAL A 14 16.28 9.03 5.09
C VAL A 14 15.48 9.79 4.05
N GLU A 15 16.09 10.79 3.42
CA GLU A 15 15.43 11.58 2.38
C GLU A 15 15.02 10.71 1.20
N LEU A 16 13.76 10.82 0.77
CA LEU A 16 13.29 10.25 -0.50
C LEU A 16 13.15 11.35 -1.53
N CYS A 17 12.27 12.32 -1.25
CA CYS A 17 12.07 13.50 -2.08
C CYS A 17 11.64 14.70 -1.20
N PRO A 18 12.62 15.43 -0.62
CA PRO A 18 12.35 16.56 0.28
C PRO A 18 11.42 17.65 -0.29
N PRO A 19 11.46 18.01 -1.59
CA PRO A 19 10.52 18.99 -2.16
C PRO A 19 9.04 18.62 -1.99
N TYR A 20 8.74 17.31 -1.94
CA TYR A 20 7.41 16.78 -1.69
C TYR A 20 7.19 16.35 -0.23
N GLY A 21 8.13 16.66 0.67
CA GLY A 21 8.06 16.29 2.08
C GLY A 21 8.19 14.78 2.32
N LEU A 22 8.71 14.01 1.35
CA LEU A 22 8.75 12.56 1.40
C LEU A 22 10.10 12.01 1.87
N TYR A 23 10.03 11.06 2.78
CA TYR A 23 11.16 10.41 3.45
C TYR A 23 10.86 8.92 3.61
N LEU A 24 11.89 8.12 3.83
CA LEU A 24 11.80 6.73 4.23
C LEU A 24 12.19 6.62 5.71
N LYS A 25 11.36 5.98 6.53
CA LYS A 25 11.72 5.64 7.92
C LYS A 25 11.85 4.13 8.05
N PRO A 26 12.90 3.60 8.69
CA PRO A 26 12.99 2.17 8.95
C PRO A 26 11.79 1.64 9.73
N ILE A 27 11.28 0.50 9.29
CA ILE A 27 10.28 -0.27 10.03
C ILE A 27 11.06 -1.13 11.02
N THR A 28 10.78 -0.92 12.30
CA THR A 28 11.44 -1.63 13.38
C THR A 28 10.40 -2.45 14.13
N LYS A 29 10.33 -3.75 13.84
CA LYS A 29 9.30 -4.66 14.36
C LYS A 29 9.90 -5.80 15.16
N MET A 30 9.13 -6.31 16.11
CA MET A 30 9.43 -7.53 16.86
C MET A 30 8.19 -8.40 16.96
N THR A 31 8.43 -9.71 17.03
CA THR A 31 7.40 -10.69 17.37
C THR A 31 7.55 -11.06 18.83
N ILE A 32 6.44 -10.98 19.57
CA ILE A 32 6.38 -11.39 20.98
C ILE A 32 5.38 -12.52 21.10
N SER A 33 5.82 -13.69 21.54
CA SER A 33 4.95 -14.85 21.79
C SER A 33 4.89 -15.12 23.28
N VAL A 34 3.67 -15.17 23.83
CA VAL A 34 3.39 -15.51 25.22
C VAL A 34 2.78 -16.89 25.25
N ALA A 35 3.45 -17.84 25.90
CA ALA A 35 2.93 -19.20 26.06
C ALA A 35 1.80 -19.21 27.09
N LEU A 36 0.67 -19.78 26.72
CA LEU A 36 -0.49 -19.96 27.59
C LEU A 36 -0.42 -21.34 28.26
N PRO A 37 -0.93 -21.49 29.49
CA PRO A 37 -0.97 -22.76 30.19
C PRO A 37 -2.18 -23.57 29.72
N GLN A 38 -2.10 -24.90 29.85
CA GLN A 38 -3.28 -25.74 29.69
C GLN A 38 -4.20 -25.54 30.90
N LEU A 39 -5.27 -24.78 30.68
CA LEU A 39 -6.22 -24.43 31.74
C LEU A 39 -6.97 -25.69 32.21
N LYS A 40 -6.74 -26.07 33.46
CA LYS A 40 -7.33 -27.28 34.06
C LYS A 40 -8.81 -27.13 34.44
N GLN A 41 -9.32 -25.90 34.50
CA GLN A 41 -10.69 -25.60 34.92
C GLN A 41 -11.52 -25.11 33.72
N PRO A 42 -12.66 -25.78 33.40
CA PRO A 42 -13.58 -25.30 32.38
C PRO A 42 -14.11 -23.90 32.73
N GLY A 43 -14.12 -22.99 31.75
CA GLY A 43 -14.71 -21.65 31.91
C GLY A 43 -13.77 -20.54 32.37
N LYS A 44 -12.52 -20.83 32.76
CA LYS A 44 -11.48 -19.80 32.89
C LYS A 44 -10.83 -19.53 31.53
N SER A 45 -10.65 -18.27 31.17
CA SER A 45 -9.93 -17.84 29.97
C SER A 45 -8.95 -16.73 30.30
N ILE A 46 -7.83 -16.69 29.58
CA ILE A 46 -6.84 -15.62 29.71
C ILE A 46 -7.23 -14.49 28.75
N SER A 47 -7.35 -13.27 29.27
CA SER A 47 -7.65 -12.10 28.47
C SER A 47 -6.43 -11.65 27.66
N ASN A 48 -6.60 -11.55 26.34
CA ASN A 48 -5.55 -11.01 25.46
C ASN A 48 -5.14 -9.59 25.84
N TRP A 49 -6.09 -8.78 26.33
CA TRP A 49 -5.83 -7.41 26.77
C TRP A 49 -4.98 -7.37 28.04
N GLU A 50 -5.25 -8.25 29.01
CA GLU A 50 -4.44 -8.32 30.24
C GLU A 50 -2.98 -8.68 29.91
N VAL A 51 -2.78 -9.65 29.00
CA VAL A 51 -1.44 -10.02 28.53
C VAL A 51 -0.77 -8.84 27.82
N MET A 52 -1.50 -8.09 26.99
CA MET A 52 -0.99 -6.90 26.32
C MET A 52 -0.53 -5.82 27.32
N GLU A 53 -1.34 -5.52 28.34
CA GLU A 53 -0.98 -4.52 29.35
C GLU A 53 0.23 -4.95 30.19
N ARG A 54 0.34 -6.24 30.50
CA ARG A 54 1.54 -6.78 31.18
C ARG A 54 2.79 -6.59 30.31
N LEU A 55 2.71 -6.85 29.02
CA LEU A 55 3.83 -6.62 28.09
C LEU A 55 4.23 -5.14 28.03
N LYS A 56 3.27 -4.21 27.98
CA LYS A 56 3.54 -2.76 28.06
C LYS A 56 4.21 -2.38 29.38
N GLY A 57 3.72 -2.93 30.49
CA GLY A 57 4.29 -2.69 31.83
C GLY A 57 5.74 -3.16 31.96
N MET A 58 6.13 -4.23 31.26
CA MET A 58 7.52 -4.74 31.29
C MET A 58 8.52 -3.80 30.61
N VAL A 59 8.07 -2.99 29.64
CA VAL A 59 8.95 -2.09 28.89
C VAL A 59 9.02 -0.68 29.46
N HIS A 60 8.16 -0.32 30.43
CA HIS A 60 8.10 0.87 31.33
C HIS A 60 8.83 2.16 30.91
N ASN A 61 10.15 2.13 30.70
CA ASN A 61 10.96 3.25 30.19
C ASN A 61 10.85 3.45 28.67
N HIS A 62 10.09 2.61 27.97
CA HIS A 62 9.92 2.67 26.54
C HIS A 62 8.46 2.39 26.14
N GLN A 63 8.07 2.88 24.96
CA GLN A 63 6.72 2.74 24.44
C GLN A 63 6.73 2.06 23.06
N PHE A 64 5.78 1.14 22.85
CA PHE A 64 5.50 0.61 21.51
C PHE A 64 4.80 1.70 20.68
N SER A 65 5.25 1.93 19.46
CA SER A 65 4.51 2.74 18.49
C SER A 65 3.19 2.08 18.13
N THR A 66 3.22 0.76 17.94
CA THR A 66 2.04 -0.08 17.74
C THR A 66 2.25 -1.43 18.42
N LEU A 67 1.25 -1.96 19.10
CA LEU A 67 1.26 -3.34 19.61
C LEU A 67 -0.06 -4.01 19.29
N ARG A 68 -0.03 -5.02 18.41
CA ARG A 68 -1.23 -5.71 17.94
C ARG A 68 -1.10 -7.21 18.08
N ILE A 69 -2.23 -7.89 18.23
CA ILE A 69 -2.28 -9.36 18.22
C ILE A 69 -2.19 -9.81 16.77
N SER A 70 -1.20 -10.62 16.44
CA SER A 70 -1.05 -11.22 15.11
C SER A 70 -1.65 -12.62 15.05
N LYS A 71 -1.62 -13.38 16.16
CA LYS A 71 -2.24 -14.71 16.25
C LYS A 71 -2.59 -15.03 17.70
N SER A 72 -3.75 -15.65 17.93
CA SER A 72 -4.17 -16.14 19.25
C SER A 72 -4.61 -17.59 19.12
N THR A 73 -4.07 -18.47 19.95
CA THR A 73 -4.46 -19.89 20.04
C THR A 73 -4.68 -20.27 21.50
N MET A 74 -5.07 -21.53 21.76
CA MET A 74 -5.15 -22.06 23.13
C MET A 74 -3.76 -22.18 23.79
N ASP A 75 -2.69 -22.31 23.00
CA ASP A 75 -1.33 -22.55 23.50
C ASP A 75 -0.48 -21.28 23.58
N PHE A 76 -0.78 -20.24 22.80
CA PHE A 76 -0.02 -19.00 22.82
C PHE A 76 -0.78 -17.81 22.26
N ILE A 77 -0.34 -16.62 22.65
CA ILE A 77 -0.71 -15.35 22.01
C ILE A 77 0.55 -14.75 21.38
N ARG A 78 0.47 -14.43 20.10
CA ARG A 78 1.52 -13.75 19.35
C ARG A 78 1.12 -12.32 19.08
N PHE A 79 2.02 -11.42 19.42
CA PHE A 79 1.94 -10.00 19.18
C PHE A 79 2.98 -9.59 18.14
N GLU A 80 2.62 -8.57 17.37
CA GLU A 80 3.54 -7.79 16.55
C GLU A 80 3.67 -6.41 17.18
N GLY A 81 4.87 -6.09 17.66
CA GLY A 81 5.21 -4.80 18.24
C GLY A 81 6.07 -4.00 17.28
N GLU A 82 5.66 -2.78 16.94
CA GLU A 82 6.50 -1.80 16.25
C GLU A 82 7.08 -0.84 17.29
N VAL A 83 8.38 -0.57 17.18
CA VAL A 83 9.10 0.40 18.01
C VAL A 83 9.64 1.51 17.14
N GLU A 84 9.91 2.65 17.76
CA GLU A 84 10.16 3.87 17.01
C GLU A 84 11.50 3.90 16.28
N ASN A 85 12.55 3.32 16.90
CA ASN A 85 13.92 3.30 16.40
C ASN A 85 14.58 1.93 16.60
N LYS A 86 15.59 1.62 15.77
CA LYS A 86 16.33 0.35 15.84
C LYS A 86 17.08 0.16 17.15
N SER A 87 17.59 1.24 17.74
CA SER A 87 18.31 1.19 19.03
C SER A 87 17.44 0.62 20.16
N LEU A 88 16.13 0.87 20.13
CA LEU A 88 15.18 0.41 21.14
C LEU A 88 14.95 -1.10 21.08
N VAL A 89 15.12 -1.75 19.92
CA VAL A 89 14.87 -3.21 19.78
C VAL A 89 15.67 -4.00 20.80
N LYS A 90 16.95 -3.68 20.97
CA LYS A 90 17.83 -4.36 21.93
C LYS A 90 17.32 -4.20 23.35
N SER A 91 16.88 -2.99 23.72
CA SER A 91 16.30 -2.71 25.04
C SER A 91 15.00 -3.49 25.27
N PHE A 92 14.11 -3.54 24.28
CA PHE A 92 12.86 -4.30 24.37
C PHE A 92 13.13 -5.80 24.49
N LEU A 93 14.04 -6.35 23.68
CA LEU A 93 14.41 -7.77 23.76
C LEU A 93 14.97 -8.12 25.14
N ALA A 94 15.82 -7.26 25.73
CA ALA A 94 16.34 -7.48 27.08
C ALA A 94 15.24 -7.45 28.17
N CYS A 95 14.20 -6.63 27.98
CA CYS A 95 13.07 -6.53 28.90
C CYS A 95 12.01 -7.63 28.71
N LEU A 96 11.95 -8.28 27.54
CA LEU A 96 10.86 -9.17 27.17
C LEU A 96 11.29 -10.63 26.97
N ASP A 97 12.37 -10.87 26.23
CA ASP A 97 12.74 -12.23 25.86
C ASP A 97 13.22 -13.04 27.08
N GLY A 98 12.71 -14.26 27.18
CA GLY A 98 13.00 -15.17 28.29
C GLY A 98 12.41 -14.73 29.64
N LYS A 99 11.64 -13.65 29.68
CA LYS A 99 10.95 -13.20 30.90
C LYS A 99 9.61 -13.90 31.08
N THR A 100 8.97 -13.61 32.20
CA THR A 100 7.73 -14.27 32.60
C THR A 100 6.68 -13.28 33.07
N ILE A 101 5.42 -13.56 32.75
CA ILE A 101 4.25 -12.79 33.20
C ILE A 101 3.44 -13.66 34.17
N LYS A 102 3.02 -13.06 35.29
CA LYS A 102 2.03 -13.63 36.20
C LYS A 102 0.73 -12.86 36.08
N LEU A 103 -0.35 -13.56 35.76
CA LEU A 103 -1.69 -12.96 35.64
C LEU A 103 -2.45 -13.06 36.95
N SER A 104 -3.36 -12.12 37.17
CA SER A 104 -4.19 -12.13 38.37
C SER A 104 -5.21 -13.28 38.26
N GLY A 105 -5.35 -14.09 39.31
CA GLY A 105 -6.31 -15.21 39.32
C GLY A 105 -5.82 -16.51 38.64
N PHE A 106 -4.56 -16.55 38.19
CA PHE A 106 -3.90 -17.73 37.65
C PHE A 106 -2.64 -18.07 38.47
N SER A 107 -2.45 -19.36 38.77
CA SER A 107 -1.23 -19.86 39.42
C SER A 107 -0.06 -20.03 38.44
N ASP A 108 -0.38 -20.26 37.17
CA ASP A 108 0.59 -20.55 36.13
C ASP A 108 1.39 -19.29 35.73
N ILE A 109 2.66 -19.52 35.40
CA ILE A 109 3.58 -18.48 34.95
C ILE A 109 3.68 -18.55 33.43
N LEU A 110 3.40 -17.45 32.76
CA LEU A 110 3.44 -17.37 31.30
C LEU A 110 4.85 -17.01 30.84
N LYS A 111 5.41 -17.81 29.93
CA LYS A 111 6.74 -17.55 29.37
C LYS A 111 6.64 -16.62 28.17
N VAL A 112 7.49 -15.60 28.13
CA VAL A 112 7.57 -14.63 27.04
C VAL A 112 8.79 -14.97 26.18
N ARG A 113 8.58 -15.03 24.87
CA ARG A 113 9.63 -15.10 23.85
C ARG A 113 9.51 -13.91 22.93
N ALA A 114 10.59 -13.16 22.75
CA ALA A 114 10.61 -12.02 21.86
C ALA A 114 11.78 -12.15 20.88
N ALA A 115 11.53 -11.82 19.62
CA ALA A 115 12.54 -11.83 18.58
C ALA A 115 12.33 -10.66 17.62
N GLU A 116 13.41 -10.15 17.05
CA GLU A 116 13.33 -9.17 15.97
C GLU A 116 12.57 -9.77 14.78
N PHE A 117 11.62 -9.00 14.24
CA PHE A 117 10.81 -9.47 13.13
C PHE A 117 11.55 -9.23 11.82
N LYS A 118 11.80 -10.32 11.10
CA LYS A 118 12.32 -10.23 9.73
C LYS A 118 11.18 -9.82 8.81
N ILE A 119 11.26 -8.60 8.28
CA ILE A 119 10.29 -8.09 7.31
C ILE A 119 10.36 -8.95 6.07
N ASP A 120 9.20 -9.45 5.65
CA ASP A 120 9.03 -10.15 4.39
C ASP A 120 9.18 -9.15 3.24
N PHE A 121 10.20 -9.36 2.41
CA PHE A 121 10.55 -8.47 1.31
C PHE A 121 11.32 -9.30 0.27
N PRO A 122 11.00 -9.17 -1.04
CA PRO A 122 11.68 -9.93 -2.08
C PRO A 122 13.20 -9.75 -2.02
N THR A 123 13.92 -10.83 -2.13
CA THR A 123 15.38 -10.86 -2.19
C THR A 123 15.85 -10.89 -3.63
N ARG A 124 17.14 -10.59 -3.83
CA ARG A 124 17.75 -10.70 -5.15
C ARG A 124 17.58 -12.05 -5.80
N HIS A 125 17.71 -13.09 -4.99
CA HIS A 125 17.47 -14.45 -5.46
C HIS A 125 16.04 -14.64 -5.96
N ASP A 126 15.05 -14.05 -5.30
CA ASP A 126 13.64 -14.25 -5.66
C ASP A 126 13.32 -13.71 -7.06
N TRP A 127 13.74 -12.48 -7.38
CA TRP A 127 13.51 -11.94 -8.72
C TRP A 127 14.45 -12.53 -9.78
N ASP A 128 15.75 -12.72 -9.47
CA ASP A 128 16.68 -13.32 -10.43
C ASP A 128 16.26 -14.78 -10.76
N SER A 129 15.68 -15.52 -9.81
CA SER A 129 15.12 -16.86 -10.08
C SER A 129 13.83 -16.79 -10.87
N PHE A 130 12.91 -15.89 -10.51
CA PHE A 130 11.65 -15.75 -11.22
C PHE A 130 11.87 -15.47 -12.71
N PHE A 131 12.68 -14.47 -13.06
CA PHE A 131 12.86 -14.07 -14.47
C PHE A 131 13.66 -15.10 -15.28
N ARG A 132 14.62 -15.79 -14.66
CA ARG A 132 15.36 -16.87 -15.31
C ARG A 132 14.49 -18.09 -15.61
N ASP A 133 13.58 -18.44 -14.69
CA ASP A 133 12.79 -19.68 -14.76
C ASP A 133 11.44 -19.46 -15.47
N ALA A 134 11.00 -18.22 -15.65
CA ALA A 134 9.74 -17.87 -16.32
C ALA A 134 9.82 -18.10 -17.84
N LYS A 135 9.10 -19.11 -18.32
CA LYS A 135 9.10 -19.52 -19.74
C LYS A 135 8.48 -18.49 -20.68
N ASP A 136 7.61 -17.65 -20.17
CA ASP A 136 6.92 -16.64 -20.95
C ASP A 136 7.63 -15.30 -20.95
N MET A 137 8.69 -15.07 -20.15
CA MET A 137 9.40 -13.79 -20.06
C MET A 137 10.60 -13.72 -21.02
N ASN A 138 10.96 -12.50 -21.45
CA ASN A 138 12.18 -12.26 -22.21
C ASN A 138 13.02 -11.14 -21.57
N GLU A 139 14.15 -11.50 -20.96
CA GLU A 139 15.03 -10.56 -20.25
C GLU A 139 15.60 -9.41 -21.12
N THR A 140 15.57 -9.55 -22.45
CA THR A 140 15.99 -8.48 -23.37
C THR A 140 14.93 -7.40 -23.56
N LEU A 141 13.67 -7.69 -23.20
CA LEU A 141 12.54 -6.80 -23.36
C LEU A 141 12.25 -6.02 -22.06
N PRO A 142 12.02 -4.70 -22.14
CA PRO A 142 11.59 -3.90 -21.00
C PRO A 142 10.27 -4.42 -20.41
N GLY A 143 10.20 -4.50 -19.08
CA GLY A 143 9.02 -4.98 -18.36
C GLY A 143 8.87 -6.49 -18.35
N GLU A 144 9.80 -7.23 -18.96
CA GLU A 144 9.88 -8.70 -18.89
C GLU A 144 11.18 -9.16 -18.23
N ARG A 145 11.78 -8.26 -17.45
CA ARG A 145 13.03 -8.41 -16.71
C ARG A 145 12.90 -7.69 -15.36
N PRO A 146 13.85 -7.84 -14.43
CA PRO A 146 13.81 -7.13 -13.16
C PRO A 146 14.16 -5.64 -13.34
N ASP A 147 13.22 -4.88 -13.92
CA ASP A 147 13.31 -3.44 -14.13
C ASP A 147 12.10 -2.68 -13.59
N THR A 148 11.03 -3.37 -13.20
CA THR A 148 9.77 -2.78 -12.80
C THR A 148 9.43 -3.12 -11.35
N ILE A 149 9.24 -2.08 -10.52
CA ILE A 149 8.73 -2.22 -9.16
C ILE A 149 7.22 -1.96 -9.14
N HIS A 150 6.51 -2.71 -8.30
CA HIS A 150 5.09 -2.54 -7.99
C HIS A 150 4.96 -2.08 -6.54
N LEU A 151 4.26 -0.96 -6.36
CA LEU A 151 4.07 -0.28 -5.10
C LEU A 151 2.59 -0.28 -4.75
N GLU A 152 2.23 -0.69 -3.54
CA GLU A 152 0.86 -0.65 -3.05
C GLU A 152 0.77 0.11 -1.73
N GLY A 153 -0.35 0.81 -1.52
CA GLY A 153 -0.64 1.50 -0.27
C GLY A 153 -0.07 2.92 -0.18
N LEU A 154 0.34 3.52 -1.30
CA LEU A 154 0.82 4.89 -1.37
C LEU A 154 -0.33 5.87 -1.07
N PRO A 155 -0.21 6.89 -0.20
CA PRO A 155 -1.31 7.84 0.04
C PRO A 155 -1.47 8.81 -1.13
N CYS A 156 -2.68 8.93 -1.69
CA CYS A 156 -2.94 9.79 -2.87
C CYS A 156 -2.52 11.25 -2.65
N ARG A 157 -2.90 11.84 -1.50
CA ARG A 157 -2.59 13.24 -1.17
C ARG A 157 -1.09 13.53 -1.10
N TRP A 158 -0.26 12.54 -0.77
CA TRP A 158 1.19 12.71 -0.69
C TRP A 158 1.85 12.77 -2.07
N PHE A 159 1.17 12.25 -3.09
CA PHE A 159 1.62 12.23 -4.48
C PHE A 159 0.77 13.14 -5.38
N ALA A 160 -0.09 13.98 -4.80
CA ALA A 160 -0.85 14.97 -5.53
C ALA A 160 0.01 16.18 -5.91
N LEU A 161 -0.35 16.86 -6.98
CA LEU A 161 0.31 18.11 -7.36
C LEU A 161 -0.12 19.22 -6.39
N LYS A 162 0.83 19.76 -5.60
CA LYS A 162 0.57 20.69 -4.48
C LYS A 162 -0.33 21.87 -4.85
N GLU A 163 -0.18 22.42 -6.04
CA GLU A 163 -0.86 23.65 -6.49
C GLU A 163 -2.21 23.39 -7.18
N SER A 164 -2.58 22.13 -7.43
CA SER A 164 -3.75 21.79 -8.24
C SER A 164 -5.07 21.73 -7.46
N GLY A 165 -5.02 21.70 -6.12
CA GLY A 165 -6.19 21.38 -5.29
C GLY A 165 -6.76 19.97 -5.49
N SER A 166 -6.10 19.14 -6.32
CA SER A 166 -6.51 17.77 -6.60
C SER A 166 -6.09 16.83 -5.47
N GLU A 167 -6.95 15.89 -5.12
CA GLU A 167 -6.60 14.79 -4.22
C GLU A 167 -6.09 13.55 -4.98
N LYS A 168 -6.03 13.62 -6.32
CA LYS A 168 -5.57 12.51 -7.16
C LYS A 168 -4.04 12.49 -7.25
N PRO A 169 -3.42 11.30 -7.21
CA PRO A 169 -1.98 11.17 -7.39
C PRO A 169 -1.58 11.56 -8.81
N SER A 170 -0.37 12.12 -8.95
CA SER A 170 0.21 12.56 -10.22
C SER A 170 1.35 11.64 -10.64
N GLU A 171 1.35 11.23 -11.91
CA GLU A 171 2.48 10.51 -12.52
C GLU A 171 3.75 11.35 -12.51
N GLU A 172 3.66 12.67 -12.69
CA GLU A 172 4.82 13.56 -12.64
C GLU A 172 5.48 13.53 -11.25
N VAL A 173 4.67 13.63 -10.19
CA VAL A 173 5.16 13.55 -8.82
C VAL A 173 5.74 12.17 -8.55
N LEU A 174 5.09 11.10 -9.02
CA LEU A 174 5.61 9.74 -8.91
C LEU A 174 7.00 9.60 -9.56
N VAL A 175 7.17 10.13 -10.78
CA VAL A 175 8.47 10.17 -11.47
C VAL A 175 9.49 10.96 -10.64
N LYS A 176 9.15 12.17 -10.17
CA LYS A 176 10.04 13.01 -9.34
C LYS A 176 10.47 12.36 -8.03
N VAL A 177 9.61 11.53 -7.45
CA VAL A 177 9.92 10.84 -6.18
C VAL A 177 10.85 9.66 -6.41
N PHE A 178 10.64 8.89 -7.47
CA PHE A 178 11.36 7.64 -7.70
C PHE A 178 12.55 7.76 -8.67
N GLU A 179 12.69 8.88 -9.41
CA GLU A 179 13.85 9.14 -10.28
C GLU A 179 15.16 9.21 -9.49
N LYS A 180 15.08 9.41 -8.17
CA LYS A 180 16.22 9.34 -7.24
C LYS A 180 17.02 8.03 -7.35
N PHE A 181 16.36 6.93 -7.68
CA PHE A 181 17.01 5.63 -7.76
C PHE A 181 17.60 5.34 -9.14
N GLY A 182 17.19 6.06 -10.19
CA GLY A 182 17.66 5.85 -11.54
C GLY A 182 16.68 6.39 -12.58
N GLU A 183 17.10 6.41 -13.84
CA GLU A 183 16.28 6.92 -14.93
C GLU A 183 15.03 6.05 -15.11
N ILE A 184 13.86 6.70 -15.08
CA ILE A 184 12.56 6.05 -15.24
C ILE A 184 12.23 5.97 -16.74
N ARG A 185 11.83 4.77 -17.19
CA ARG A 185 11.33 4.53 -18.55
C ARG A 185 9.84 4.83 -18.64
N ASN A 186 9.06 4.22 -17.76
CA ASN A 186 7.60 4.30 -17.74
C ASN A 186 7.09 4.27 -16.30
N VAL A 187 5.93 4.90 -16.08
CA VAL A 187 5.14 4.75 -14.86
C VAL A 187 3.69 4.47 -15.23
N ASP A 188 2.96 3.81 -14.34
CA ASP A 188 1.50 3.69 -14.45
C ASP A 188 0.86 3.79 -13.07
N ILE A 189 -0.24 4.55 -12.99
CA ILE A 189 -1.11 4.64 -11.82
C ILE A 189 -2.49 4.13 -12.26
N PRO A 190 -2.80 2.83 -12.03
CA PRO A 190 -4.00 2.20 -12.58
C PRO A 190 -5.30 2.95 -12.27
N MET A 191 -5.45 3.50 -11.07
CA MET A 191 -6.66 4.23 -10.68
C MET A 191 -6.90 5.55 -11.45
N ARG A 192 -5.89 6.06 -12.19
CA ARG A 192 -6.06 7.27 -13.01
C ARG A 192 -6.78 6.99 -14.33
N ASP A 193 -6.83 5.73 -14.77
CA ASP A 193 -7.50 5.34 -16.01
C ASP A 193 -8.96 4.96 -15.72
N PRO A 194 -9.95 5.76 -16.16
CA PRO A 194 -11.36 5.49 -15.87
C PRO A 194 -11.87 4.20 -16.52
N TYR A 195 -11.22 3.72 -17.58
CA TYR A 195 -11.59 2.50 -18.29
C TYR A 195 -10.89 1.25 -17.73
N ARG A 196 -10.06 1.41 -16.69
CA ARG A 196 -9.20 0.33 -16.19
C ARG A 196 -9.98 -0.85 -15.64
N GLU A 197 -11.09 -0.57 -14.96
CA GLU A 197 -11.95 -1.60 -14.39
C GLU A 197 -12.59 -2.46 -15.49
N GLU A 198 -13.05 -1.85 -16.58
CA GLU A 198 -13.62 -2.54 -17.73
C GLU A 198 -12.58 -3.39 -18.47
N MET A 199 -11.33 -2.93 -18.56
CA MET A 199 -10.25 -3.69 -19.22
C MET A 199 -9.78 -4.91 -18.44
N THR A 200 -9.68 -4.79 -17.11
CA THR A 200 -8.98 -5.79 -16.29
C THR A 200 -9.91 -6.59 -15.38
N GLY A 201 -11.16 -6.17 -15.23
CA GLY A 201 -12.11 -6.73 -14.26
C GLY A 201 -11.67 -6.55 -12.80
N ARG A 202 -10.62 -5.77 -12.55
CA ARG A 202 -10.12 -5.45 -11.21
C ARG A 202 -10.60 -4.07 -10.81
N ASN A 203 -11.07 -3.98 -9.57
CA ASN A 203 -11.45 -2.72 -8.98
C ASN A 203 -10.20 -2.06 -8.37
N PHE A 204 -9.82 -0.89 -8.88
CA PHE A 204 -8.64 -0.15 -8.41
C PHE A 204 -9.00 0.96 -7.43
N HIS A 205 -10.26 1.02 -6.98
CA HIS A 205 -10.66 1.89 -5.89
C HIS A 205 -10.05 1.39 -4.59
N THR A 206 -8.92 1.96 -4.24
CA THR A 206 -8.18 1.77 -2.99
C THR A 206 -8.93 2.47 -1.85
N PHE A 207 -9.96 1.78 -1.34
CA PHE A 207 -10.68 2.13 -0.12
C PHE A 207 -9.74 2.30 1.08
N SER A 208 -9.99 3.32 1.89
CA SER A 208 -9.54 3.34 3.28
C SER A 208 -10.70 3.68 4.22
N PHE A 209 -10.62 3.08 5.41
CA PHE A 209 -11.48 3.42 6.53
C PHE A 209 -10.96 4.76 7.09
N GLY A 210 -11.72 5.85 6.93
CA GLY A 210 -11.34 7.19 7.41
C GLY A 210 -11.04 8.26 6.35
N GLY A 211 -11.32 8.01 5.07
CA GLY A 211 -11.31 9.07 4.03
C GLY A 211 -9.95 9.39 3.40
N HIS A 212 -8.90 8.61 3.65
CA HIS A 212 -7.59 8.78 3.03
C HIS A 212 -7.40 7.80 1.85
N LEU A 213 -7.60 8.24 0.61
CA LEU A 213 -7.39 7.35 -0.53
C LEU A 213 -5.92 6.96 -0.64
N ASN A 214 -5.64 5.66 -0.73
CA ASN A 214 -4.32 5.16 -1.11
C ASN A 214 -4.32 4.86 -2.62
N PHE A 215 -3.21 4.43 -3.21
CA PHE A 215 -3.13 3.96 -4.60
C PHE A 215 -2.03 2.91 -4.75
N GLU A 216 -2.05 2.25 -5.89
CA GLU A 216 -0.92 1.43 -6.36
C GLU A 216 -0.28 2.06 -7.60
N ALA A 217 1.00 1.76 -7.80
CA ALA A 217 1.78 2.28 -8.91
C ALA A 217 2.81 1.29 -9.39
N TYR A 218 3.16 1.41 -10.67
CA TYR A 218 4.24 0.68 -11.31
C TYR A 218 5.30 1.69 -11.74
N VAL A 219 6.55 1.41 -11.42
CA VAL A 219 7.69 2.25 -11.83
C VAL A 219 8.72 1.36 -12.52
N GLN A 220 8.94 1.59 -13.81
CA GLN A 220 9.92 0.87 -14.62
C GLN A 220 11.16 1.73 -14.81
N TYR A 221 12.32 1.19 -14.43
CA TYR A 221 13.62 1.81 -14.64
C TYR A 221 14.18 1.41 -16.01
N ARG A 222 15.01 2.29 -16.60
CA ARG A 222 15.73 1.96 -17.83
C ARG A 222 16.80 0.89 -17.61
N GLU A 223 17.48 0.99 -16.47
CA GLU A 223 18.62 0.16 -16.13
C GLU A 223 18.36 -0.67 -14.87
N TYR A 224 18.94 -1.87 -14.82
CA TYR A 224 18.86 -2.78 -13.67
C TYR A 224 19.37 -2.14 -12.37
N VAL A 225 20.39 -1.26 -12.48
CA VAL A 225 20.93 -0.56 -11.31
C VAL A 225 19.86 0.27 -10.60
N GLY A 226 18.95 0.92 -11.35
CA GLY A 226 17.89 1.72 -10.76
C GLY A 226 16.86 0.88 -10.00
N PHE A 227 16.49 -0.26 -10.59
CA PHE A 227 15.65 -1.25 -9.94
C PHE A 227 16.27 -1.76 -8.62
N ILE A 228 17.55 -2.14 -8.64
CA ILE A 228 18.25 -2.64 -7.44
C ILE A 228 18.37 -1.57 -6.36
N GLN A 229 18.69 -0.33 -6.73
CA GLN A 229 18.76 0.78 -5.79
C GLN A 229 17.40 1.03 -5.13
N ALA A 230 16.32 1.04 -5.90
CA ALA A 230 14.97 1.20 -5.36
C ALA A 230 14.58 0.04 -4.43
N MET A 231 14.75 -1.20 -4.86
CA MET A 231 14.44 -2.39 -4.03
C MET A 231 15.26 -2.42 -2.75
N SER A 232 16.54 -2.03 -2.80
CA SER A 232 17.40 -1.96 -1.63
C SER A 232 17.00 -0.83 -0.68
N ALA A 233 16.66 0.35 -1.20
CA ALA A 233 16.31 1.52 -0.40
C ALA A 233 14.94 1.38 0.27
N LEU A 234 13.98 0.74 -0.40
CA LEU A 234 12.62 0.55 0.11
C LEU A 234 12.49 -0.64 1.06
N ARG A 235 13.49 -1.54 1.07
CA ARG A 235 13.48 -2.74 1.90
C ARG A 235 13.40 -2.40 3.39
N GLY A 236 12.33 -2.85 4.02
CA GLY A 236 12.11 -2.65 5.44
C GLY A 236 11.89 -1.18 5.82
N MET A 237 11.43 -0.36 4.89
CA MET A 237 11.10 1.04 5.11
C MET A 237 9.60 1.27 5.01
N LYS A 238 9.10 2.24 5.77
CA LYS A 238 7.78 2.84 5.62
C LYS A 238 7.93 4.23 5.02
N LEU A 239 6.92 4.66 4.26
CA LEU A 239 6.91 5.99 3.69
C LEU A 239 6.52 6.99 4.77
N MET A 240 7.28 8.06 4.92
CA MET A 240 7.04 9.13 5.88
C MET A 240 6.87 10.46 5.15
N TYR A 241 5.87 11.22 5.56
CA TYR A 241 5.61 12.57 5.11
C TYR A 241 5.86 13.56 6.25
N LYS A 242 6.66 14.60 5.97
CA LYS A 242 6.83 15.75 6.86
C LYS A 242 6.01 16.92 6.31
N GLY A 243 4.99 17.33 7.06
CA GLY A 243 4.16 18.48 6.73
C GLY A 243 4.86 19.81 7.00
N GLU A 244 4.32 20.88 6.44
CA GLU A 244 4.80 22.25 6.66
C GLU A 244 4.58 22.71 8.11
N ASP A 245 3.63 22.09 8.82
CA ASP A 245 3.39 22.31 10.25
C ASP A 245 4.43 21.63 11.17
N GLY A 246 5.47 21.02 10.58
CA GLY A 246 6.53 20.32 11.29
C GLY A 246 6.13 18.92 11.78
N LYS A 247 4.88 18.49 11.58
CA LYS A 247 4.44 17.16 11.98
C LYS A 247 4.89 16.12 10.97
N ALA A 248 5.24 14.94 11.48
CA ALA A 248 5.58 13.79 10.67
C ALA A 248 4.54 12.69 10.83
N VAL A 249 4.15 12.10 9.71
CA VAL A 249 3.27 10.92 9.66
C VAL A 249 3.88 9.86 8.75
N ALA A 250 3.67 8.58 9.04
CA ALA A 250 4.19 7.49 8.23
C ALA A 250 3.12 6.44 7.92
N CYS A 251 3.21 5.83 6.74
CA CYS A 251 2.36 4.73 6.33
C CYS A 251 3.20 3.55 5.83
N ASN A 252 2.71 2.34 6.08
CA ASN A 252 3.32 1.14 5.53
C ASN A 252 2.96 1.04 4.05
N ILE A 253 3.97 0.81 3.21
CA ILE A 253 3.82 0.53 1.79
C ILE A 253 4.25 -0.92 1.53
N LYS A 254 3.63 -1.57 0.55
CA LYS A 254 4.10 -2.87 0.07
C LYS A 254 4.86 -2.64 -1.22
N VAL A 255 6.01 -3.31 -1.34
CA VAL A 255 6.90 -3.19 -2.49
C VAL A 255 7.22 -4.59 -2.98
N SER A 256 7.02 -4.83 -4.27
CA SER A 256 7.36 -6.06 -4.96
C SER A 256 7.98 -5.74 -6.32
N PHE A 257 8.56 -6.75 -6.98
CA PHE A 257 8.87 -6.66 -8.39
C PHE A 257 7.64 -7.07 -9.22
N ASP A 258 7.47 -6.49 -10.39
CA ASP A 258 6.38 -6.86 -11.29
C ASP A 258 6.65 -8.23 -11.93
N SER A 259 5.73 -9.16 -11.73
CA SER A 259 5.75 -10.49 -12.34
C SER A 259 4.74 -10.64 -13.48
N THR A 260 4.05 -9.56 -13.86
CA THR A 260 2.87 -9.61 -14.74
C THR A 260 3.08 -8.96 -16.10
N LYS A 261 4.28 -8.45 -16.37
CA LYS A 261 4.62 -7.68 -17.59
C LYS A 261 3.79 -6.41 -17.72
N HIS A 262 3.45 -5.79 -16.61
CA HIS A 262 2.53 -4.66 -16.58
C HIS A 262 3.01 -3.51 -17.45
N LEU A 263 4.30 -3.17 -17.36
CA LEU A 263 4.93 -2.11 -18.17
C LEU A 263 5.71 -2.65 -19.39
N SER A 264 5.39 -3.85 -19.86
CA SER A 264 5.92 -4.29 -21.15
C SER A 264 5.26 -3.52 -22.30
N ASP A 265 6.00 -3.33 -23.39
CA ASP A 265 5.49 -2.61 -24.57
C ASP A 265 4.21 -3.27 -25.12
N ALA A 266 4.12 -4.61 -25.05
CA ALA A 266 2.93 -5.36 -25.45
C ALA A 266 1.71 -5.06 -24.56
N SER A 267 1.89 -5.08 -23.23
CA SER A 267 0.82 -4.78 -22.28
C SER A 267 0.34 -3.34 -22.37
N ILE A 268 1.28 -2.39 -22.51
CA ILE A 268 0.97 -0.96 -22.71
C ILE A 268 0.14 -0.79 -23.99
N LYS A 269 0.60 -1.35 -25.11
CA LYS A 269 -0.10 -1.25 -26.40
C LYS A 269 -1.49 -1.89 -26.36
N LYS A 270 -1.62 -3.05 -25.71
CA LYS A 270 -2.91 -3.73 -25.52
C LYS A 270 -3.89 -2.83 -24.76
N ARG A 271 -3.48 -2.26 -23.63
CA ARG A 271 -4.32 -1.35 -22.83
C ARG A 271 -4.71 -0.08 -23.61
N GLN A 272 -3.78 0.49 -24.37
CA GLN A 272 -4.08 1.66 -25.21
C GLN A 272 -5.13 1.35 -26.28
N LEU A 273 -5.04 0.18 -26.94
CA LEU A 273 -6.01 -0.23 -27.95
C LEU A 273 -7.39 -0.52 -27.34
N GLU A 274 -7.45 -1.18 -26.19
CA GLU A 274 -8.70 -1.42 -25.47
C GLU A 274 -9.34 -0.09 -25.01
N ARG A 275 -8.53 0.87 -24.54
CA ARG A 275 -9.00 2.22 -24.19
C ARG A 275 -9.64 2.92 -25.37
N GLN A 276 -8.99 2.90 -26.53
CA GLN A 276 -9.51 3.53 -27.75
C GLN A 276 -10.86 2.93 -28.14
N LYS A 277 -10.99 1.59 -28.11
CA LYS A 277 -12.26 0.91 -28.43
C LYS A 277 -13.40 1.30 -27.48
N LEU A 278 -13.12 1.43 -26.18
CA LEU A 278 -14.13 1.83 -25.20
C LEU A 278 -14.55 3.29 -25.39
N GLN A 279 -13.60 4.19 -25.66
CA GLN A 279 -13.88 5.59 -25.98
C GLN A 279 -14.74 5.74 -27.24
N GLU A 280 -14.43 4.99 -28.30
CA GLU A 280 -15.23 4.98 -29.53
C GLU A 280 -16.66 4.47 -29.29
N LEU A 281 -16.81 3.41 -28.49
CA LEU A 281 -18.12 2.86 -28.14
C LEU A 281 -18.95 3.84 -27.30
N GLU A 282 -18.32 4.54 -26.36
CA GLU A 282 -18.96 5.58 -25.53
C GLU A 282 -19.44 6.74 -26.40
N GLN A 283 -18.60 7.24 -27.32
CA GLN A 283 -18.96 8.29 -28.26
C GLN A 283 -20.12 7.89 -29.19
N GLN A 284 -20.12 6.65 -29.70
CA GLN A 284 -21.22 6.14 -30.53
C GLN A 284 -22.54 6.07 -29.75
N ARG A 285 -22.49 5.65 -28.47
CA ARG A 285 -23.67 5.60 -27.60
C ARG A 285 -24.19 7.00 -27.27
N GLU A 286 -23.30 7.96 -27.02
CA GLU A 286 -23.69 9.35 -26.78
C GLU A 286 -24.32 9.98 -28.03
N GLU A 287 -23.75 9.71 -29.22
CA GLU A 287 -24.30 10.21 -30.48
C GLU A 287 -25.66 9.59 -30.79
N GLN A 288 -25.82 8.28 -30.57
CA GLN A 288 -27.11 7.60 -30.73
C GLN A 288 -28.17 8.21 -29.80
N LYS A 289 -27.85 8.38 -28.51
CA LYS A 289 -28.75 9.03 -27.53
C LYS A 289 -29.12 10.45 -27.94
N ARG A 290 -28.17 11.22 -28.48
CA ARG A 290 -28.44 12.59 -28.98
C ARG A 290 -29.41 12.56 -30.16
N ARG A 291 -29.20 11.66 -31.13
CA ARG A 291 -30.09 11.50 -32.30
C ARG A 291 -31.50 11.05 -31.88
N GLU A 292 -31.62 10.13 -30.95
CA GLU A 292 -32.91 9.67 -30.40
C GLU A 292 -33.65 10.82 -29.72
N LYS A 293 -32.95 11.62 -28.89
CA LYS A 293 -33.55 12.79 -28.22
C LYS A 293 -34.00 13.87 -29.20
N GLU A 294 -33.20 14.17 -30.23
CA GLU A 294 -33.59 15.12 -31.28
C GLU A 294 -34.79 14.64 -32.10
N ALA A 295 -34.90 13.34 -32.36
CA ALA A 295 -36.04 12.76 -33.06
C ALA A 295 -37.32 12.84 -32.20
N GLU A 296 -37.22 12.55 -30.91
CA GLU A 296 -38.33 12.66 -29.95
C GLU A 296 -38.80 14.12 -29.80
N GLU A 297 -37.87 15.09 -29.74
CA GLU A 297 -38.21 16.51 -29.70
C GLU A 297 -38.89 17.00 -30.98
N ARG A 298 -38.44 16.53 -32.16
CA ARG A 298 -39.12 16.82 -33.44
C ARG A 298 -40.53 16.26 -33.48
N GLN A 299 -40.73 14.99 -33.10
CA GLN A 299 -42.06 14.38 -33.04
C GLN A 299 -42.99 15.15 -32.10
N ARG A 300 -42.52 15.52 -30.89
CA ARG A 300 -43.32 16.33 -29.95
C ARG A 300 -43.65 17.72 -30.49
N ALA A 301 -42.75 18.35 -31.24
CA ALA A 301 -43.01 19.65 -31.86
C ALA A 301 -44.05 19.55 -32.99
N GLU A 302 -44.01 18.49 -33.79
CA GLU A 302 -45.01 18.19 -34.81
C GLU A 302 -46.39 17.92 -34.20
N GLU A 303 -46.47 17.09 -33.16
CA GLU A 303 -47.72 16.83 -32.43
C GLU A 303 -48.33 18.11 -31.83
N ARG A 304 -47.49 19.01 -31.28
CA ARG A 304 -47.97 20.31 -30.76
C ARG A 304 -48.51 21.21 -31.87
N LYS A 305 -47.87 21.24 -33.04
CA LYS A 305 -48.37 21.99 -34.20
C LYS A 305 -49.69 21.43 -34.71
N GLN A 306 -49.83 20.11 -34.78
CA GLN A 306 -51.08 19.47 -35.19
C GLN A 306 -52.23 19.80 -34.23
N LYS A 307 -52.02 19.71 -32.92
CA LYS A 307 -53.03 20.09 -31.93
C LYS A 307 -53.43 21.57 -32.03
N GLN A 308 -52.48 22.47 -32.26
CA GLN A 308 -52.79 23.90 -32.46
C GLN A 308 -53.57 24.16 -33.74
N LEU A 309 -53.38 23.36 -34.79
CA LEU A 309 -54.14 23.44 -36.04
C LEU A 309 -55.56 22.84 -35.90
N GLU A 310 -55.76 21.86 -35.01
CA GLU A 310 -57.07 21.26 -34.74
C GLU A 310 -57.94 22.10 -33.78
N GLU A 311 -57.35 23.01 -33.00
CA GLU A 311 -58.07 23.94 -32.10
C GLU A 311 -58.48 25.27 -32.77
N LEU A 312 -58.15 25.46 -34.07
CA LEU A 312 -58.52 26.61 -34.91
C LEU A 312 -59.71 26.30 -35.83
#